data_AF-A0A806JCM9-F1
#
_entry.id   AF-A0A806JCM9-F1
#
_cell.length_a   1.000
_cell.length_b   1.000
_cell.length_c   1.000
_cell.angle_alpha   90.00
_cell.angle_beta   90.00
_cell.angle_gamma   90.00
#
_symmetry.space_group_name_H-M   'P 1'
#
loop_
_entity.id
_entity.type
_entity.pdbx_description
1 polymer ?
#
loop_
_entity_poly.entity_id
_entity_poly.type
_entity_poly.pdbx_seq_one_letter_code
_entity_poly.pdbx_strand_id
1 'polypeptide(L)' 'MGRYFIYEKHPELNIEKITNRLDGLFKELKQKLSVHNGLTKKHKIMFIKDFLNKKSW' A
#
# COMPACT_ATOMS: atom_id res chain seq x y z
N MET A 1 15.91 -19.29 6.78
CA MET A 1 16.34 -18.58 5.55
C MET A 1 15.72 -17.20 5.54
N GLY A 2 16.52 -16.14 5.67
CA GLY A 2 16.02 -14.76 5.78
C GLY A 2 15.64 -14.17 4.43
N ARG A 3 14.49 -13.50 4.36
CA ARG A 3 14.03 -12.77 3.17
C ARG A 3 14.93 -11.54 3.00
N TYR A 4 15.95 -11.66 2.14
CA TYR A 4 16.88 -10.56 1.86
C TYR A 4 16.13 -9.49 1.06
N PHE A 5 15.88 -8.33 1.66
CA PHE A 5 15.21 -7.25 0.96
C PHE A 5 16.19 -6.54 0.02
N ILE A 6 15.76 -6.20 -1.20
CA ILE A 6 16.64 -5.61 -2.23
C ILE A 6 17.29 -4.30 -1.76
N TYR A 7 16.61 -3.52 -0.90
CA TYR A 7 17.18 -2.30 -0.32
C TYR A 7 18.38 -2.56 0.61
N GLU A 8 18.50 -3.77 1.18
CA GLU A 8 19.64 -4.14 2.03
C GLU A 8 20.86 -4.55 1.19
N LYS A 9 20.66 -5.00 -0.06
CA LYS A 9 21.76 -5.38 -0.98
C LYS A 9 22.40 -4.18 -1.64
N HIS A 10 21.63 -3.09 -1.78
CA HIS A 10 21.99 -1.94 -2.60
C HIS A 10 21.77 -0.61 -1.86
N PRO A 11 22.48 -0.35 -0.75
CA PRO A 11 22.38 0.90 -0.01
C PRO A 11 22.76 2.13 -0.87
N GLU A 12 23.59 1.94 -1.89
CA GLU A 12 24.05 2.97 -2.84
C GLU A 12 22.92 3.54 -3.72
N LEU A 13 21.84 2.77 -3.94
CA LEU A 13 20.72 3.23 -4.75
C LEU A 13 19.83 4.25 -4.03
N ASN A 14 20.13 4.55 -2.76
CA ASN A 14 19.35 5.43 -1.86
C ASN A 14 17.84 5.17 -1.97
N ILE A 15 17.48 3.90 -2.16
CA ILE A 15 16.10 3.47 -2.17
C ILE A 15 15.63 3.64 -0.73
N GLU A 16 14.88 4.72 -0.46
CA GLU A 16 14.05 4.81 0.75
C GLU A 16 13.42 3.45 0.96
N LYS A 17 13.31 2.93 2.19
CA LYS A 17 12.67 1.63 2.45
C LYS A 17 11.28 1.63 1.79
N ILE A 18 11.19 1.14 0.54
CA ILE A 18 9.96 1.14 -0.27
C ILE A 18 8.88 0.37 0.49
N THR A 19 9.33 -0.62 1.27
CA THR A 19 8.58 -1.33 2.30
C THR A 19 7.79 -0.39 3.21
N ASN A 20 8.42 0.64 3.80
CA ASN A 20 7.75 1.56 4.74
C ASN A 20 6.65 2.40 4.05
N ARG A 21 6.90 2.85 2.80
CA ARG A 21 5.92 3.63 2.04
C ARG A 21 4.74 2.77 1.59
N LEU A 22 5.02 1.55 1.11
CA LEU A 22 3.98 0.57 0.75
C LEU A 22 3.17 0.14 1.99
N ASP A 23 3.83 -0.13 3.11
CA ASP A 23 3.18 -0.51 4.36
C ASP A 23 2.26 0.62 4.87
N GLY A 24 2.72 1.87 4.81
CA GLY A 24 1.90 3.05 5.12
C GLY A 24 0.66 3.15 4.22
N LEU A 25 0.85 3.00 2.91
CA LEU A 25 -0.23 3.03 1.93
C LEU A 25 -1.27 1.91 2.17
N PHE A 26 -0.82 0.68 2.41
CA PHE A 26 -1.72 -0.44 2.69
C PHE A 26 -2.40 -0.33 4.05
N LYS A 27 -1.74 0.24 5.05
CA LYS A 27 -2.35 0.54 6.35
C LYS A 27 -3.50 1.53 6.18
N GLU A 28 -3.27 2.63 5.45
CA GLU A 28 -4.31 3.63 5.17
C GLU A 28 -5.47 3.01 4.39
N LEU A 29 -5.18 2.25 3.33
CA LEU A 29 -6.20 1.58 2.52
C LEU A 29 -7.09 0.67 3.39
N LYS A 30 -6.49 -0.18 4.23
CA LYS A 30 -7.22 -1.09 5.12
C LYS A 30 -8.09 -0.34 6.13
N GLN A 31 -7.58 0.76 6.69
CA GLN A 31 -8.33 1.58 7.65
C GLN A 31 -9.55 2.24 7.01
N LYS A 32 -9.44 2.72 5.77
CA LYS A 32 -10.61 3.27 5.07
C LYS A 32 -11.57 2.19 4.56
N LEU A 33 -11.08 0.98 4.26
CA LEU A 33 -11.97 -0.12 3.89
C LEU A 33 -12.75 -0.67 5.09
N SER A 34 -12.16 -0.69 6.29
CA SER A 34 -12.75 -1.29 7.49
C SER A 34 -13.97 -0.54 8.02
N VAL A 35 -14.08 0.77 7.77
CA VAL A 35 -15.28 1.54 8.08
C VAL A 35 -16.46 1.19 7.15
N HIS A 36 -16.20 0.46 6.06
CA HIS A 36 -17.17 0.12 5.03
C HIS A 36 -17.42 -1.41 4.94
N ASN A 37 -17.64 -2.06 6.09
CA ASN A 37 -17.82 -3.52 6.17
C ASN A 37 -18.98 -4.06 5.32
N GLY A 38 -20.04 -3.27 5.13
CA GLY A 38 -21.22 -3.64 4.33
C GLY A 38 -21.06 -3.57 2.81
N LEU A 39 -19.89 -3.17 2.29
CA LEU A 39 -19.69 -3.11 0.84
C LEU A 39 -19.63 -4.50 0.21
N THR A 40 -20.34 -4.63 -0.91
CA THR A 40 -20.19 -5.78 -1.81
C THR A 40 -18.75 -5.85 -2.35
N LYS A 41 -18.32 -7.04 -2.79
CA LYS A 41 -17.00 -7.24 -3.39
C LYS A 41 -16.74 -6.27 -4.56
N LYS A 42 -17.77 -5.99 -5.38
CA LYS A 42 -17.70 -5.04 -6.49
C LYS A 42 -17.33 -3.63 -6.01
N HIS A 43 -18.02 -3.12 -4.99
CA HIS A 43 -17.76 -1.78 -4.46
C HIS A 43 -16.44 -1.69 -3.70
N LYS A 44 -16.01 -2.76 -3.02
CA LYS A 44 -14.65 -2.83 -2.44
C LYS A 44 -13.56 -2.69 -3.51
N ILE A 45 -13.71 -3.37 -4.65
CA ILE A 45 -12.77 -3.25 -5.78
C ILE A 45 -12.77 -1.84 -6.37
N MET A 46 -13.95 -1.23 -6.54
CA MET A 46 -14.06 0.15 -7.03
C MET A 46 -13.37 1.14 -6.09
N PHE A 47 -13.61 1.03 -4.78
CA PHE A 47 -12.94 1.83 -3.76
C PHE A 47 -11.42 1.72 -3.85
N ILE A 48 -10.87 0.50 -3.95
CA ILE A 48 -9.42 0.27 -4.04
C ILE A 48 -8.86 0.94 -5.30
N LYS A 49 -9.55 0.82 -6.45
CA LYS A 49 -9.13 1.47 -7.70
C LYS A 49 -9.12 2.99 -7.56
N ASP A 50 -10.17 3.57 -7.01
CA ASP A 50 -10.28 5.02 -6.82
C ASP A 50 -9.24 5.53 -5.82
N PHE A 51 -8.99 4.79 -4.74
CA PHE A 51 -7.97 5.10 -3.75
C PHE A 51 -6.56 5.13 -4.36
N LEU A 52 -6.21 4.12 -5.16
CA LEU A 52 -4.90 4.03 -5.81
C LEU A 52 -4.73 5.01 -6.98
N ASN A 53 -5.83 5.39 -7.64
CA ASN A 53 -5.83 6.38 -8.74
C ASN A 53 -5.94 7.83 -8.24
N LYS A 54 -6.10 8.05 -6.94
CA LYS A 54 -6.22 9.40 -6.39
C LYS A 54 -4.89 10.12 -6.59
N LYS A 55 -4.84 11.03 -7.57
CA LYS A 55 -3.70 11.93 -7.73
C LYS A 55 -3.60 12.78 -6.47
N SER A 56 -2.47 12.70 -5.78
CA SER A 56 -2.11 13.64 -4.73
C SER A 56 -2.01 15.03 -5.38
N TRP A 57 -2.95 15.91 -5.06
CA TRP A 57 -2.80 17.36 -5.29
C TRP A 57 -2.04 17.94 -4.10
#